data_AF-A0A1D8IS57-F1
#
_entry.id   AF-A0A1D8IS57-F1
#
_cell.length_a   1.000
_cell.length_b   1.000
_cell.length_c   1.000
_cell.angle_alpha   90.00
_cell.angle_beta   90.00
_cell.angle_gamma   90.00
#
_symmetry.space_group_name_H-M   'P 1'
#
loop_
_entity.id
_entity.type
_entity.pdbx_description
1 polymer ?
#
loop_
_entity_poly.entity_id
_entity_poly.type
_entity_poly.pdbx_seq_one_letter_code
_entity_poly.pdbx_strand_id
1 'polypeptide(L)'
;MNVAHRQLKAIHCTVWKDRRIVFRYKDGRWDIFESIRPWDIRDALKTSLERIEEAVPGSMEKASSLDDKNWQSNKRRTRRYIAETPDLLYIESPHLQAQSEAVAGYHVLTNIPWRDVPHILRLACQAAEIDYGTLSNISF
;
A
#
# COMPACT_ATOMS: atom_id res chain seq x y z
N MET A 1 -0.09 -26.16 -17.36
CA MET A 1 0.26 -26.03 -15.93
C MET A 1 -0.91 -25.32 -15.27
N ASN A 2 -1.54 -25.96 -14.29
CA ASN A 2 -2.73 -25.44 -13.62
C ASN A 2 -2.28 -24.28 -12.73
N VAL A 3 -2.45 -23.03 -13.18
CA VAL A 3 -2.20 -21.87 -12.33
C VAL A 3 -3.36 -21.86 -11.34
N ALA A 4 -3.13 -22.39 -10.15
CA ALA A 4 -4.03 -22.16 -9.04
C ALA A 4 -4.21 -20.64 -8.92
N HIS A 5 -5.42 -20.14 -9.20
CA HIS A 5 -5.77 -18.72 -9.13
C HIS A 5 -5.74 -18.29 -7.66
N ARG A 6 -4.55 -18.05 -7.13
CA ARG A 6 -4.36 -17.48 -5.79
C ARG A 6 -4.92 -16.07 -5.82
N GLN A 7 -5.98 -15.84 -5.05
CA GLN A 7 -6.60 -14.53 -4.95
C GLN A 7 -6.09 -13.83 -3.69
N LEU A 8 -5.49 -12.65 -3.83
CA LEU A 8 -5.14 -11.82 -2.68
C LEU A 8 -6.42 -11.41 -1.94
N LYS A 9 -6.46 -11.68 -0.63
CA LYS A 9 -7.61 -11.38 0.22
C LYS A 9 -7.32 -10.37 1.31
N ALA A 10 -6.08 -10.31 1.79
CA ALA A 10 -5.71 -9.35 2.81
C ALA A 10 -4.24 -8.98 2.80
N ILE A 11 -3.94 -7.82 3.36
CA ILE A 11 -2.61 -7.43 3.80
C ILE A 11 -2.64 -7.17 5.29
N HIS A 12 -1.67 -7.75 5.99
CA HIS A 12 -1.45 -7.55 7.41
C HIS A 12 -0.11 -6.85 7.64
N CYS A 13 -0.12 -5.73 8.34
CA CYS A 13 1.10 -4.98 8.64
C CYS A 13 1.11 -4.47 10.08
N THR A 14 2.25 -4.62 10.75
CA THR A 14 2.53 -4.00 12.06
C THR A 14 3.94 -3.40 12.05
N VAL A 15 4.04 -2.17 12.54
CA VAL A 15 5.24 -1.33 12.40
C VAL A 15 6.21 -1.43 13.58
N TRP A 16 5.72 -1.78 14.77
CA TRP A 16 6.40 -1.48 16.04
C TRP A 16 7.65 -2.31 16.37
N LYS A 17 7.84 -3.48 15.75
CA LYS A 17 9.03 -4.33 16.03
C LYS A 17 9.63 -4.98 14.79
N ASP A 18 8.78 -5.53 13.92
CA ASP A 18 9.26 -6.52 12.95
C ASP A 18 9.29 -6.03 11.50
N ARG A 19 8.84 -4.79 11.20
CA ARG A 19 8.71 -4.23 9.84
C ARG A 19 8.28 -5.31 8.84
N ARG A 20 7.21 -6.02 9.19
CA ARG A 20 6.78 -7.22 8.50
C ARG A 20 5.44 -6.97 7.85
N ILE A 21 5.32 -7.41 6.61
CA ILE A 21 4.10 -7.37 5.83
C ILE A 21 3.74 -8.81 5.49
N VAL A 22 2.49 -9.18 5.69
CA VAL A 22 1.98 -10.52 5.37
C VAL A 22 0.82 -10.38 4.39
N PHE A 23 0.93 -11.06 3.26
CA PHE A 23 -0.13 -11.20 2.28
C PHE A 23 -0.90 -12.49 2.56
N ARG A 24 -2.23 -12.40 2.64
CA ARG A 24 -3.11 -13.56 2.75
C ARG A 24 -3.77 -13.80 1.40
N TYR A 25 -3.53 -14.98 0.83
CA TYR A 25 -4.13 -15.44 -0.40
C TYR A 25 -5.14 -16.55 -0.13
N LYS A 26 -6.18 -16.64 -0.95
CA LYS A 26 -7.07 -17.81 -1.02
C LYS A 26 -6.63 -18.71 -2.16
N ASP A 27 -6.36 -19.98 -1.86
CA ASP A 27 -6.02 -21.02 -2.83
C ASP A 27 -6.95 -22.23 -2.64
N GLY A 28 -8.06 -22.23 -3.40
CA GLY A 28 -9.16 -23.17 -3.18
C GLY A 28 -9.77 -23.02 -1.78
N ARG A 29 -9.66 -24.07 -0.95
CA ARG A 29 -10.15 -24.05 0.44
C ARG A 29 -9.16 -23.47 1.43
N TRP A 30 -7.88 -23.41 1.05
CA TRP A 30 -6.79 -23.07 1.96
C TRP A 30 -6.46 -21.59 1.93
N ASP A 31 -6.06 -21.06 3.07
CA ASP A 31 -5.45 -19.74 3.15
C ASP A 31 -3.92 -19.93 3.11
N ILE A 32 -3.27 -19.17 2.22
CA ILE A 32 -1.81 -19.13 2.08
C ILE A 32 -1.33 -17.79 2.59
N PHE A 33 -0.38 -17.82 3.52
CA PHE A 33 0.24 -16.63 4.09
C PHE A 33 1.66 -16.50 3.55
N GLU A 34 1.95 -15.38 2.91
CA GLU A 34 3.30 -15.03 2.48
C GLU A 34 3.80 -13.82 3.27
N SER A 35 4.99 -13.92 3.85
CA SER A 35 5.57 -12.85 4.64
C SER A 35 6.80 -12.27 3.98
N ILE A 36 6.87 -10.94 3.95
CA ILE A 36 8.06 -10.19 3.57
C ILE A 36 8.56 -9.33 4.74
N ARG A 37 9.86 -9.06 4.73
CA ARG A 37 10.52 -8.09 5.61
C ARG A 37 11.23 -7.06 4.74
N PRO A 38 10.55 -5.94 4.42
CA PRO A 38 11.15 -4.95 3.55
C PRO A 38 12.36 -4.30 4.20
N TRP A 39 13.35 -3.96 3.38
CA TRP A 39 14.57 -3.31 3.85
C TRP A 39 14.30 -1.87 4.34
N ASP A 40 13.51 -1.14 3.57
CA ASP A 40 13.13 0.24 3.82
C ASP A 40 11.65 0.51 3.45
N ILE A 41 11.24 1.78 3.56
CA ILE A 41 9.86 2.20 3.27
C ILE A 41 9.57 2.16 1.76
N ARG A 42 10.58 2.41 0.90
CA ARG A 42 10.40 2.34 -0.55
C ARG A 42 10.07 0.90 -0.96
N ASP A 43 10.88 -0.05 -0.50
CA ASP A 43 10.68 -1.47 -0.72
C ASP A 43 9.33 -1.95 -0.15
N ALA A 44 8.98 -1.51 1.06
CA ALA A 44 7.71 -1.86 1.70
C ALA A 44 6.50 -1.43 0.87
N LEU A 45 6.47 -0.17 0.45
CA LEU A 45 5.35 0.40 -0.30
C LEU A 45 5.33 -0.14 -1.72
N LYS A 46 6.48 -0.18 -2.41
CA LYS A 46 6.58 -0.68 -3.78
C LYS A 46 6.08 -2.12 -3.88
N THR A 47 6.70 -3.04 -3.14
CA THR A 47 6.36 -4.47 -3.21
C THR A 47 4.91 -4.71 -2.84
N SER A 48 4.37 -4.00 -1.83
CA SER A 48 2.99 -4.20 -1.40
C SER A 48 1.99 -3.66 -2.41
N LEU A 49 2.22 -2.44 -2.92
CA LEU A 49 1.29 -1.79 -3.85
C LEU A 49 1.32 -2.45 -5.22
N GLU A 50 2.48 -2.89 -5.71
CA GLU A 50 2.59 -3.70 -6.94
C GLU A 50 1.77 -4.99 -6.82
N ARG A 51 1.87 -5.71 -5.69
CA ARG A 51 1.06 -6.92 -5.46
C ARG A 51 -0.44 -6.67 -5.38
N ILE A 52 -0.85 -5.53 -4.81
CA ILE A 52 -2.27 -5.15 -4.79
C ILE A 52 -2.75 -4.90 -6.21
N GLU A 53 -1.99 -4.15 -7.00
CA GLU A 53 -2.34 -3.83 -8.38
C GLU A 53 -2.36 -5.08 -9.28
N GLU A 54 -1.38 -5.98 -9.12
CA GLU A 54 -1.37 -7.26 -9.83
C GLU A 54 -2.60 -8.11 -9.50
N ALA A 55 -3.06 -8.09 -8.25
CA ALA A 55 -4.23 -8.83 -7.82
C ALA A 55 -5.55 -8.17 -8.23
N VAL A 56 -5.60 -6.83 -8.26
CA VAL A 56 -6.78 -6.03 -8.60
C VAL A 56 -6.34 -4.83 -9.46
N PRO A 57 -6.22 -5.01 -10.79
CA PRO A 57 -5.82 -3.93 -11.69
C PRO A 57 -6.76 -2.72 -11.59
N GLY A 58 -6.20 -1.50 -11.63
CA GLY A 58 -6.89 -0.24 -11.41
C GLY A 58 -7.05 0.14 -9.93
N SER A 59 -6.51 -0.66 -9.00
CA SER A 59 -6.53 -0.33 -7.56
C SER A 59 -5.76 0.95 -7.26
N MET A 60 -4.65 1.20 -7.94
CA MET A 60 -3.82 2.39 -7.73
C MET A 60 -4.51 3.68 -8.17
N GLU A 61 -5.27 3.65 -9.26
CA GLU A 61 -6.10 4.78 -9.71
C GLU A 61 -7.17 5.12 -8.66
N LYS A 62 -7.89 4.08 -8.19
CA LYS A 62 -8.89 4.23 -7.13
C LYS A 62 -8.25 4.73 -5.84
N ALA A 63 -7.06 4.25 -5.49
CA ALA A 63 -6.33 4.67 -4.30
C ALA A 63 -5.88 6.14 -4.39
N SER A 64 -5.36 6.58 -5.55
CA SER A 64 -5.04 7.99 -5.83
C SER A 64 -6.28 8.88 -5.64
N SER A 65 -7.42 8.46 -6.18
CA SER A 65 -8.70 9.19 -6.08
C SER A 65 -9.24 9.25 -4.65
N LEU A 66 -9.13 8.16 -3.89
CA LEU A 66 -9.51 8.15 -2.47
C LEU A 66 -8.57 9.02 -1.64
N ASP A 67 -7.27 9.00 -1.94
CA ASP A 67 -6.28 9.81 -1.27
C ASP A 67 -6.54 11.30 -1.45
N ASP A 68 -6.85 11.73 -2.67
CA ASP A 68 -7.16 13.11 -3.02
C ASP A 68 -8.37 13.62 -2.23
N LYS A 69 -9.47 12.83 -2.17
CA LYS A 69 -10.64 13.17 -1.34
C LYS A 69 -10.29 13.29 0.15
N ASN A 70 -9.45 12.40 0.66
CA ASN A 70 -8.98 12.44 2.06
C ASN A 70 -8.04 13.63 2.33
N TRP A 71 -7.26 14.03 1.35
CA TRP A 71 -6.39 15.20 1.43
C TRP A 71 -7.22 16.50 1.43
N GLN A 72 -8.14 16.65 0.48
CA GLN A 72 -9.01 17.84 0.37
C GLN A 72 -9.90 18.04 1.60
N SER A 73 -10.37 16.96 2.23
CA SER A 73 -11.20 17.02 3.44
C SER A 73 -10.40 17.32 4.72
N ASN A 74 -9.08 17.13 4.73
CA ASN A 74 -8.25 17.34 5.91
C ASN A 74 -7.33 18.55 5.77
N LYS A 75 -7.79 19.70 6.28
CA LYS A 75 -7.06 20.99 6.26
C LYS A 75 -5.67 20.98 6.90
N ARG A 76 -5.32 19.97 7.70
CA ARG A 76 -4.00 19.86 8.36
C ARG A 76 -2.99 19.05 7.54
N ARG A 77 -3.45 18.36 6.50
CA ARG A 77 -2.61 17.47 5.71
C ARG A 77 -2.01 18.25 4.54
N THR A 78 -0.68 18.33 4.50
CA THR A 78 0.06 19.13 3.49
C THR A 78 0.53 18.31 2.29
N ARG A 79 0.33 16.99 2.31
CA ARG A 79 0.86 16.05 1.30
C ARG A 79 -0.14 14.96 0.96
N ARG A 80 -0.21 14.62 -0.32
CA ARG A 80 -0.84 13.38 -0.78
C ARG A 80 0.12 12.20 -0.56
N TYR A 81 -0.42 11.01 -0.44
CA TYR A 81 0.31 9.75 -0.35
C TYR A 81 0.48 9.09 -1.71
N ILE A 82 -0.53 9.20 -2.58
CA ILE A 82 -0.57 8.56 -3.91
C ILE A 82 -1.07 9.60 -4.92
N ALA A 83 -0.33 9.76 -6.02
CA ALA A 83 -0.70 10.66 -7.11
C ALA A 83 -0.06 10.23 -8.43
N GLU A 84 -0.52 10.79 -9.54
CA GLU A 84 -0.05 10.47 -10.89
C GLU A 84 1.41 10.94 -11.12
N THR A 85 1.83 11.98 -10.40
CA THR A 85 3.16 12.58 -10.53
C THR A 85 3.74 13.00 -9.17
N PRO A 86 5.07 13.12 -9.04
CA PRO A 86 5.72 13.51 -7.78
C PRO A 86 5.34 14.91 -7.26
N ASP A 87 5.08 15.87 -8.15
CA ASP A 87 4.71 17.23 -7.80
C ASP A 87 3.35 17.30 -7.09
N LEU A 88 2.42 16.41 -7.44
CA LEU A 88 1.12 16.30 -6.79
C LEU A 88 1.21 15.70 -5.37
N LEU A 89 2.28 14.95 -5.06
CA LEU A 89 2.54 14.48 -3.70
C LEU A 89 3.04 15.61 -2.80
N TYR A 90 3.86 16.49 -3.36
CA TYR A 90 4.64 17.50 -2.63
C TYR A 90 4.36 18.93 -3.12
N ILE A 91 3.09 19.30 -3.25
CA ILE A 91 2.63 20.61 -3.72
C ILE A 91 3.34 21.76 -2.98
N GLU A 92 3.42 21.66 -1.65
CA GLU A 92 4.05 22.67 -0.79
C GLU A 92 5.55 22.43 -0.53
N SER A 93 6.14 21.38 -1.13
CA SER A 93 7.55 21.02 -0.88
C SER A 93 8.23 20.41 -2.11
N PRO A 94 8.37 21.14 -3.24
CA PRO A 94 8.88 20.58 -4.50
C PRO A 94 10.28 19.92 -4.40
N HIS A 95 11.13 20.40 -3.50
CA HIS A 95 12.44 19.81 -3.22
C HIS A 95 12.39 18.36 -2.70
N LEU A 96 11.22 17.87 -2.29
CA LEU A 96 11.00 16.50 -1.83
C LEU A 96 10.50 15.55 -2.93
N GLN A 97 10.32 15.99 -4.18
CA GLN A 97 9.82 15.13 -5.27
C GLN A 97 10.65 13.86 -5.49
N ALA A 98 11.98 13.92 -5.30
CA ALA A 98 12.87 12.77 -5.35
C ALA A 98 12.61 11.73 -4.23
N GLN A 99 11.85 12.10 -3.21
CA GLN A 99 11.38 11.25 -2.12
C GLN A 99 10.04 10.58 -2.45
N SER A 100 9.83 10.25 -3.71
CA SER A 100 8.73 9.42 -4.17
C SER A 100 9.27 8.13 -4.79
N GLU A 101 8.42 7.11 -4.87
CA GLU A 101 8.69 5.86 -5.57
C GLU A 101 7.60 5.65 -6.62
N ALA A 102 7.99 5.25 -7.83
CA ALA A 102 7.04 4.93 -8.89
C ALA A 102 6.52 3.50 -8.70
N VAL A 103 5.19 3.34 -8.69
CA VAL A 103 4.49 2.08 -8.50
C VAL A 103 3.29 2.01 -9.43
N ALA A 104 3.29 1.06 -10.37
CA ALA A 104 2.19 0.79 -11.29
C ALA A 104 1.60 2.04 -11.99
N GLY A 105 2.45 2.91 -12.53
CA GLY A 105 2.03 4.13 -13.23
C GLY A 105 1.65 5.31 -12.33
N TYR A 106 1.74 5.14 -11.01
CA TYR A 106 1.55 6.19 -10.01
C TYR A 106 2.83 6.43 -9.22
N HIS A 107 2.84 7.51 -8.43
CA HIS A 107 3.88 7.84 -7.48
C HIS A 107 3.36 7.75 -6.05
N VAL A 108 4.22 7.25 -5.17
CA VAL A 108 3.95 7.10 -3.73
C VAL A 108 4.98 7.86 -2.92
N LEU A 109 4.51 8.57 -1.89
CA LEU A 109 5.32 9.23 -0.87
C LEU A 109 6.17 8.22 -0.09
N THR A 110 7.47 8.47 0.04
CA THR A 110 8.39 7.59 0.80
C THR A 110 9.18 8.28 1.91
N ASN A 111 9.23 9.62 1.95
CA ASN A 111 9.76 10.38 3.08
C ASN A 111 8.73 10.54 4.20
N ILE A 112 8.44 9.41 4.85
CA ILE A 112 7.53 9.28 5.99
C ILE A 112 8.17 8.44 7.09
N PRO A 113 7.72 8.58 8.35
CA PRO A 113 8.02 7.60 9.36
C PRO A 113 7.29 6.28 9.06
N TRP A 114 7.90 5.16 9.44
CA TRP A 114 7.33 3.82 9.29
C TRP A 114 5.88 3.69 9.83
N ARG A 115 5.51 4.47 10.86
CA ARG A 115 4.15 4.47 11.44
C ARG A 115 3.07 4.88 10.44
N ASP A 116 3.44 5.55 9.35
CA ASP A 116 2.50 6.02 8.33
C ASP A 116 2.31 5.01 7.19
N VAL A 117 3.19 4.01 7.05
CA VAL A 117 3.07 2.93 6.07
C VAL A 117 1.72 2.20 6.16
N PRO A 118 1.21 1.81 7.35
CA PRO A 118 -0.14 1.27 7.52
C PRO A 118 -1.26 2.12 6.92
N HIS A 119 -1.14 3.44 6.96
CA HIS A 119 -2.19 4.33 6.44
C HIS A 119 -2.26 4.23 4.91
N ILE A 120 -1.11 4.18 4.24
CA ILE A 120 -1.02 4.02 2.79
C ILE A 120 -1.51 2.62 2.37
N LEU A 121 -1.05 1.57 3.05
CA LEU A 121 -1.47 0.20 2.74
C LEU A 121 -2.96 -0.01 2.98
N ARG A 122 -3.53 0.55 4.07
CA ARG A 122 -4.97 0.49 4.33
C ARG A 122 -5.76 1.19 3.23
N LEU A 123 -5.31 2.35 2.77
CA LEU A 123 -5.95 3.09 1.69
C LEU A 123 -5.97 2.26 0.39
N ALA A 124 -4.84 1.65 0.03
CA ALA A 124 -4.75 0.80 -1.15
C ALA A 124 -5.61 -0.46 -1.03
N CYS A 125 -5.64 -1.09 0.15
CA CYS A 125 -6.52 -2.23 0.41
C CYS A 125 -8.01 -1.86 0.27
N GLN A 126 -8.39 -0.69 0.79
CA GLN A 126 -9.75 -0.16 0.63
C GLN A 126 -10.08 0.07 -0.85
N ALA A 127 -9.15 0.62 -1.62
CA ALA A 127 -9.33 0.83 -3.06
C ALA A 127 -9.47 -0.47 -3.86
N ALA A 128 -8.77 -1.52 -3.42
CA ALA A 128 -8.79 -2.85 -4.02
C ALA A 128 -9.90 -3.77 -3.48
N GLU A 129 -10.71 -3.30 -2.52
CA GLU A 129 -11.74 -4.10 -1.84
C GLU A 129 -11.19 -5.40 -1.22
N ILE A 130 -9.98 -5.32 -0.66
CA ILE A 130 -9.34 -6.41 0.12
C ILE A 130 -9.20 -6.00 1.58
N ASP A 131 -9.09 -6.99 2.47
CA ASP A 131 -8.99 -6.73 3.89
C ASP A 131 -7.64 -6.12 4.27
N TYR A 132 -7.66 -5.18 5.22
CA TYR A 132 -6.45 -4.71 5.89
C TYR A 132 -6.49 -5.10 7.36
N GLY A 133 -5.44 -5.77 7.84
CA GLY A 133 -5.30 -6.21 9.22
C GLY A 133 -3.97 -5.84 9.88
N THR A 134 -3.89 -6.07 11.18
CA THR A 134 -2.61 -6.11 11.90
C THR A 134 -2.10 -7.55 11.97
N LEU A 135 -0.81 -7.74 12.28
CA LEU A 135 -0.24 -9.09 12.43
C LEU A 135 -0.89 -9.89 13.58
N SER A 136 -1.45 -9.21 14.59
CA SER A 136 -2.20 -9.85 15.68
C SER A 136 -3.49 -10.53 15.22
N ASN A 137 -3.99 -10.18 14.03
CA ASN A 137 -5.27 -10.67 13.51
C ASN A 137 -5.08 -11.91 12.60
N ILE A 138 -3.85 -12.42 12.51
CA ILE A 138 -3.55 -13.65 11.77
C ILE A 138 -3.76 -14.83 12.73
N SER A 139 -4.81 -15.62 12.50
CA SER A 139 -5.01 -16.92 13.13
C SER A 139 -4.53 -18.02 12.17
N PHE A 140 -3.65 -18.89 12.65
CA PHE A 140 -3.20 -20.09 11.92
C PHE A 140 -4.10 -21.28 12.19
#